data_AF-A0A167VNR9-F1
#
_entry.id   AF-A0A167VNR9-F1
#
_cell.length_a   1.000
_cell.length_b   1.000
_cell.length_c   1.000
_cell.angle_alpha   90.00
_cell.angle_beta   90.00
_cell.angle_gamma   90.00
#
_symmetry.space_group_name_H-M   'P 1'
#
loop_
_entity.id
_entity.type
_entity.pdbx_description
1 polymer ?
#
loop_
_entity_poly.entity_id
_entity_poly.type
_entity_poly.pdbx_seq_one_letter_code
_entity_poly.pdbx_strand_id
1 'polypeptide(L)'
;MSSFLGLQHKRDCKFKQAQRAERIRALPAVYHTPLLAEDRKTLATPVEQLVKDVQSGAMQPLDVLRSYGKAALQAHAKTNCLTEVMLASAEDWVRASSREEEEDDDDDKGPINLKGPLAGVPISLKDTIVVGGYDATVGYSGFTHQEQAADGAAVRLLKDAGAVPFVKTNVPITLLSFESTNDVWGRCTNPHNPAYSPGGDGVVDPSPACRRAVTLVADALRAAGHTVVPVGPDGGQEPPNSSSSSSGIPAVPDPYEGLRLAALLLNADGCQTYESNRRIGEWQDTGARQMRTLAALPAPLRYLYYLWVRYVRRDTVWAGLVRDWGAKSASENWQLVAQREAYRERWFQWWDAANVDVLITPPNATPALPHDAMHDAVSSCGYTFLFNLLDYTAGILPVTRVDKSKDQLPSGFSLRKLNGVAQGALKHYDAEAMHGLPVGVQVVGRRLEEEKVLAAMKRVEDALGNNKYQLLELD
;
A
#
# COMPACT_ATOMS: atom_id res chain seq x y z
N MET A 1 -3.25 31.19 -23.64
CA MET A 1 -3.88 30.68 -22.40
C MET A 1 -3.32 29.34 -21.93
N SER A 2 -3.15 28.32 -22.79
CA SER A 2 -2.58 27.01 -22.39
C SER A 2 -1.14 27.08 -21.82
N SER A 3 -0.29 27.98 -22.34
CA SER A 3 1.10 28.15 -21.85
C SER A 3 1.20 28.73 -20.43
N PHE A 4 0.24 29.55 -19.99
CA PHE A 4 0.24 30.15 -18.65
C PHE A 4 -0.18 29.15 -17.56
N LEU A 5 -1.07 28.19 -17.89
CA LEU A 5 -1.57 27.19 -16.95
C LEU A 5 -0.55 26.09 -16.66
N GLY A 6 0.19 25.61 -17.67
CA GLY A 6 1.30 24.66 -17.47
C GLY A 6 2.49 25.26 -16.70
N LEU A 7 2.64 26.58 -16.72
CA LEU A 7 3.63 27.29 -15.90
C LEU A 7 3.26 27.27 -14.41
N GLN A 8 1.96 27.32 -14.07
CA GLN A 8 1.50 27.31 -12.68
C GLN A 8 1.79 25.96 -12.01
N HIS A 9 1.44 24.84 -12.65
CA HIS A 9 1.79 23.50 -12.17
C HIS A 9 3.29 23.37 -11.82
N LYS A 10 4.17 23.78 -12.75
CA LYS A 10 5.63 23.72 -12.53
C LYS A 10 6.11 24.65 -11.42
N ARG A 11 5.48 25.82 -11.24
CA ARG A 11 5.82 26.76 -10.17
C ARG A 11 5.46 26.18 -8.81
N ASP A 12 4.28 25.60 -8.68
CA ASP A 12 3.78 25.06 -7.41
C ASP A 12 4.58 23.81 -6.99
N CYS A 13 4.94 22.95 -7.94
CA CYS A 13 5.85 21.82 -7.67
C CYS A 13 7.23 22.32 -7.18
N LYS A 14 7.83 23.30 -7.87
CA LYS A 14 9.10 23.90 -7.43
C LYS A 14 8.98 24.57 -6.06
N PHE A 15 7.87 25.25 -5.80
CA PHE A 15 7.60 25.87 -4.50
C PHE A 15 7.58 24.81 -3.39
N LYS A 16 6.81 23.72 -3.53
CA LYS A 16 6.74 22.67 -2.50
C LYS A 16 8.06 21.94 -2.30
N GLN A 17 8.79 21.66 -3.37
CA GLN A 17 10.12 21.05 -3.27
C GLN A 17 11.12 21.98 -2.56
N ALA A 18 11.10 23.27 -2.88
CA ALA A 18 11.92 24.27 -2.20
C ALA A 18 11.51 24.46 -0.73
N GLN A 19 10.21 24.45 -0.43
CA GLN A 19 9.69 24.53 0.93
C GLN A 19 10.12 23.33 1.77
N ARG A 20 10.05 22.10 1.23
CA ARG A 20 10.57 20.90 1.90
C ARG A 20 12.07 21.01 2.17
N ALA A 21 12.84 21.40 1.16
CA ALA A 21 14.30 21.58 1.31
C ALA A 21 14.63 22.65 2.36
N GLU A 22 13.89 23.75 2.39
CA GLU A 22 14.05 24.82 3.37
C GLU A 22 13.68 24.35 4.78
N ARG A 23 12.55 23.66 4.94
CA ARG A 23 12.13 23.08 6.23
C ARG A 23 13.19 22.14 6.79
N ILE A 24 13.83 21.32 5.95
CA ILE A 24 14.95 20.45 6.35
C ILE A 24 16.17 21.29 6.73
N ARG A 25 16.55 22.26 5.89
CA ARG A 25 17.74 23.12 6.11
C ARG A 25 17.64 23.95 7.39
N ALA A 26 16.45 24.42 7.72
CA ALA A 26 16.18 25.24 8.89
C ALA A 26 16.12 24.45 10.21
N LEU A 27 16.17 23.11 10.18
CA LEU A 27 16.16 22.29 11.38
C LEU A 27 17.38 22.56 12.28
N PRO A 28 17.23 22.44 13.61
CA PRO A 28 18.35 22.54 14.54
C PRO A 28 19.52 21.61 14.19
N ALA A 29 20.74 22.02 14.55
CA ALA A 29 21.98 21.31 14.23
C ALA A 29 21.97 19.81 14.59
N VAL A 30 21.23 19.42 15.64
CA VAL A 30 21.10 18.03 16.07
C VAL A 30 20.62 17.10 14.95
N TYR A 31 19.71 17.55 14.08
CA TYR A 31 19.17 16.75 12.97
C TYR A 31 20.16 16.51 11.83
N HIS A 32 21.22 17.32 11.77
CA HIS A 32 22.27 17.22 10.76
C HIS A 32 23.48 16.40 11.22
N THR A 33 23.42 15.85 12.44
CA THR A 33 24.44 14.94 12.97
C THR A 33 24.18 13.48 12.54
N PRO A 34 25.24 12.65 12.41
CA PRO A 34 25.06 11.21 12.20
C PRO A 34 24.25 10.54 13.33
N LEU A 35 23.69 9.37 13.03
CA LEU A 35 23.03 8.52 14.04
C LEU A 35 24.07 8.02 15.06
N LEU A 36 23.92 8.46 16.30
CA LEU A 36 24.75 8.04 17.43
C LEU A 36 24.32 6.67 17.96
N ALA A 37 25.12 6.07 18.85
CA ALA A 37 24.80 4.78 19.47
C ALA A 37 23.45 4.81 20.23
N GLU A 38 23.17 5.91 20.95
CA GLU A 38 21.88 6.09 21.63
C GLU A 38 20.72 6.23 20.64
N ASP A 39 20.92 6.90 19.50
CA ASP A 39 19.88 6.99 18.46
C ASP A 39 19.54 5.59 17.94
N ARG A 40 20.56 4.77 17.66
CA ARG A 40 20.39 3.38 17.17
C ARG A 40 19.71 2.50 18.21
N LYS A 41 20.05 2.68 19.48
CA LYS A 41 19.39 2.00 20.59
C LYS A 41 17.90 2.35 20.64
N THR A 42 17.56 3.64 20.61
CA THR A 42 16.17 4.12 20.56
C THR A 42 15.42 3.54 19.36
N LEU A 43 16.02 3.56 18.17
CA LEU A 43 15.41 3.04 16.94
C LEU A 43 15.23 1.52 16.94
N ALA A 44 16.04 0.78 17.71
CA ALA A 44 15.96 -0.66 17.86
C ALA A 44 15.01 -1.10 19.00
N THR A 45 14.67 -0.20 19.91
CA THR A 45 13.74 -0.49 21.02
C THR A 45 12.32 -0.73 20.48
N PRO A 46 11.65 -1.83 20.85
CA PRO A 46 10.26 -2.06 20.48
C PRO A 46 9.35 -0.91 20.91
N VAL A 47 8.38 -0.54 20.08
CA VAL A 47 7.48 0.60 20.36
C VAL A 47 6.76 0.50 21.71
N GLU A 48 6.36 -0.71 22.13
CA GLU A 48 5.76 -0.94 23.44
C GLU A 48 6.70 -0.54 24.60
N GLN A 49 7.99 -0.81 24.45
CA GLN A 49 8.98 -0.43 25.44
C GLN A 49 9.29 1.06 25.38
N LEU A 50 9.33 1.67 24.18
CA LEU A 50 9.47 3.14 24.05
C LEU A 50 8.34 3.88 24.77
N VAL A 51 7.09 3.44 24.58
CA VAL A 51 5.93 4.01 25.28
C VAL A 51 6.10 3.90 26.80
N LYS A 52 6.48 2.72 27.31
CA LYS A 52 6.71 2.51 28.75
C LYS A 52 7.81 3.42 29.30
N ASP A 53 8.92 3.55 28.57
CA ASP A 53 10.06 4.36 28.98
C ASP A 53 9.71 5.86 29.00
N VAL A 54 8.89 6.33 28.05
CA VAL A 54 8.36 7.70 28.05
C VAL A 54 7.38 7.91 29.22
N GLN A 55 6.42 7.00 29.40
CA GLN A 55 5.42 7.08 30.48
C GLN A 55 6.06 7.07 31.87
N SER A 56 7.16 6.34 32.06
CA SER A 56 7.90 6.30 33.33
C SER A 56 8.91 7.45 33.49
N GLY A 57 9.10 8.29 32.46
CA GLY A 57 10.12 9.34 32.43
C GLY A 57 11.57 8.82 32.27
N ALA A 58 11.75 7.53 31.97
CA ALA A 58 13.07 6.94 31.70
C ALA A 58 13.66 7.43 30.37
N MET A 59 12.81 7.84 29.44
CA MET A 59 13.20 8.44 28.16
C MET A 59 12.41 9.71 27.91
N GLN A 60 13.09 10.76 27.42
CA GLN A 60 12.41 12.01 27.08
C GLN A 60 11.77 11.89 25.67
N PRO A 61 10.51 12.31 25.47
CA PRO A 61 9.85 12.24 24.16
C PRO A 61 10.61 13.04 23.08
N LEU A 62 11.33 14.10 23.49
CA LEU A 62 12.16 14.89 22.59
C LEU A 62 13.35 14.10 22.03
N ASP A 63 13.94 13.21 22.83
CA ASP A 63 15.05 12.36 22.38
C ASP A 63 14.55 11.30 21.40
N VAL A 64 13.38 10.71 21.67
CA VAL A 64 12.69 9.79 20.72
C VAL A 64 12.44 10.49 19.39
N LEU A 65 11.83 11.69 19.42
CA LEU A 65 11.55 12.49 18.24
C LEU A 65 12.82 12.79 17.44
N ARG A 66 13.92 13.13 18.10
CA ARG A 66 15.19 13.44 17.45
C ARG A 66 15.81 12.22 16.78
N SER A 67 15.85 11.08 17.46
CA SER A 67 16.42 9.85 16.89
C SER A 67 15.64 9.40 15.65
N TYR A 68 14.30 9.41 15.71
CA TYR A 68 13.45 9.10 14.55
C TYR A 68 13.53 10.17 13.45
N GLY A 69 13.62 11.45 13.83
CA GLY A 69 13.78 12.55 12.88
C GLY A 69 15.07 12.45 12.07
N LYS A 70 16.20 12.14 12.73
CA LYS A 70 17.47 11.87 12.03
C LYS A 70 17.34 10.70 11.06
N ALA A 71 16.78 9.57 11.50
CA ALA A 71 16.58 8.40 10.65
C ALA A 71 15.69 8.71 9.45
N ALA A 72 14.60 9.47 9.65
CA ALA A 72 13.70 9.88 8.57
C ALA A 72 14.39 10.79 7.55
N LEU A 73 15.25 11.72 7.99
CA LEU A 73 16.01 12.59 7.08
C LEU A 73 17.07 11.80 6.29
N GLN A 74 17.75 10.84 6.92
CA GLN A 74 18.67 9.94 6.21
C GLN A 74 17.94 9.07 5.19
N ALA A 75 16.79 8.50 5.57
CA ALA A 75 15.94 7.75 4.64
C ALA A 75 15.47 8.65 3.49
N HIS A 76 15.08 9.89 3.78
CA HIS A 76 14.67 10.87 2.77
C HIS A 76 15.78 11.18 1.77
N ALA A 77 17.02 11.37 2.24
CA ALA A 77 18.16 11.62 1.37
C ALA A 77 18.43 10.47 0.39
N LYS A 78 18.15 9.23 0.80
CA LYS A 78 18.31 8.02 -0.04
C LYS A 78 17.11 7.74 -0.95
N THR A 79 15.90 8.07 -0.51
CA THR A 79 14.65 7.57 -1.13
C THR A 79 13.68 8.63 -1.58
N ASN A 80 13.84 9.90 -1.20
CA ASN A 80 12.90 10.99 -1.45
C ASN A 80 11.47 10.70 -0.91
N CYS A 81 11.38 10.04 0.25
CA CYS A 81 10.12 9.54 0.83
C CYS A 81 9.25 10.57 1.57
N LEU A 82 9.76 11.75 1.94
CA LEU A 82 9.06 12.75 2.74
C LEU A 82 8.41 13.84 1.87
N THR A 83 7.22 14.29 2.23
CA THR A 83 6.54 15.44 1.63
C THR A 83 6.68 16.66 2.54
N GLU A 84 5.91 16.68 3.61
CA GLU A 84 5.98 17.72 4.63
C GLU A 84 6.88 17.29 5.80
N VAL A 85 7.78 18.19 6.22
CA VAL A 85 8.68 17.97 7.35
C VAL A 85 8.21 18.87 8.50
N MET A 86 7.71 18.24 9.56
CA MET A 86 7.04 18.89 10.70
C MET A 86 7.88 18.78 11.98
N LEU A 87 9.17 18.46 11.86
CA LEU A 87 10.07 18.24 13.00
C LEU A 87 10.20 19.47 13.92
N ALA A 88 10.23 20.68 13.35
CA ALA A 88 10.33 21.90 14.15
C ALA A 88 9.08 22.13 15.00
N SER A 89 7.88 22.07 14.40
CA SER A 89 6.62 22.22 15.13
C SER A 89 6.37 21.08 16.11
N ALA A 90 6.77 19.85 15.76
CA ALA A 90 6.75 18.71 16.67
C ALA A 90 7.67 18.92 17.88
N GLU A 91 8.89 19.45 17.71
CA GLU A 91 9.75 19.81 18.84
C GLU A 91 9.13 20.89 19.71
N ASP A 92 8.57 21.94 19.11
CA ASP A 92 7.93 23.04 19.84
C ASP A 92 6.77 22.53 20.69
N TRP A 93 5.93 21.66 20.12
CA TRP A 93 4.81 21.04 20.83
C TRP A 93 5.28 20.12 21.97
N VAL A 94 6.29 19.28 21.73
CA VAL A 94 6.90 18.42 22.77
C VAL A 94 7.49 19.25 23.91
N ARG A 95 8.15 20.37 23.60
CA ARG A 95 8.71 21.27 24.61
C ARG A 95 7.64 22.03 25.38
N ALA A 96 6.59 22.51 24.71
CA ALA A 96 5.48 23.20 25.35
C ALA A 96 4.83 22.32 26.42
N SER A 97 4.70 21.03 26.13
CA SER A 97 4.11 20.02 27.02
C SER A 97 4.92 19.71 28.29
N SER A 98 6.16 20.23 28.37
CA SER A 98 7.03 20.09 29.55
C SER A 98 6.96 21.30 30.51
N ARG A 99 6.17 22.33 30.15
CA ARG A 99 5.90 23.50 30.99
C ARG A 99 4.50 23.34 31.58
N GLU A 100 4.36 23.56 32.88
CA GLU A 100 3.10 23.36 33.61
C GLU A 100 1.96 24.23 33.02
N GLU A 101 0.86 23.54 32.70
CA GLU A 101 -0.54 23.96 32.57
C GLU A 101 -0.83 25.46 32.35
N GLU A 102 -1.02 25.85 31.08
CA GLU A 102 -2.04 26.85 30.72
C GLU A 102 -3.14 26.10 29.94
N GLU A 103 -4.35 26.08 30.51
CA GLU A 103 -5.56 25.58 29.85
C GLU A 103 -5.92 26.51 28.69
N ASP A 104 -5.36 26.25 27.51
CA ASP A 104 -5.87 26.81 26.26
C ASP A 104 -6.90 25.84 25.67
N ASP A 105 -8.16 26.28 25.60
CA ASP A 105 -9.34 25.58 25.03
C ASP A 105 -9.25 25.31 23.50
N ASP A 106 -8.06 25.42 22.91
CA ASP A 106 -7.81 25.10 21.49
C ASP A 106 -7.39 23.62 21.40
N ASP A 107 -8.35 22.74 21.07
CA ASP A 107 -8.19 21.27 20.98
C ASP A 107 -6.92 20.83 20.20
N ASP A 108 -6.38 21.66 19.31
CA ASP A 108 -5.20 21.34 18.50
C ASP A 108 -3.84 21.74 19.12
N LYS A 109 -3.83 22.44 20.26
CA LYS A 109 -2.62 22.99 20.92
C LYS A 109 -2.39 22.57 22.37
N GLY A 110 -3.29 21.75 22.94
CA GLY A 110 -3.10 21.19 24.28
C GLY A 110 -1.80 20.40 24.44
N PRO A 111 -1.31 20.19 25.68
CA PRO A 111 -0.07 19.46 25.93
C PRO A 111 -0.20 17.99 25.49
N ILE A 112 0.93 17.39 25.10
CA ILE A 112 1.02 15.97 24.72
C ILE A 112 0.57 15.09 25.89
N ASN A 113 -0.32 14.13 25.57
CA ASN A 113 -0.72 13.10 26.50
C ASN A 113 0.40 12.04 26.71
N LEU A 114 1.36 12.35 27.58
CA LEU A 114 2.46 11.43 27.93
C LEU A 114 2.02 10.21 28.77
N LYS A 115 0.73 10.10 29.11
CA LYS A 115 0.12 8.93 29.76
C LYS A 115 -0.67 8.07 28.77
N GLY A 116 -0.79 8.51 27.52
CA GLY A 116 -1.56 7.83 26.48
C GLY A 116 -0.88 6.55 25.96
N PRO A 117 -1.61 5.71 25.21
CA PRO A 117 -1.11 4.44 24.69
C PRO A 117 0.00 4.57 23.64
N LEU A 118 0.22 5.78 23.09
CA LEU A 118 1.27 6.11 22.13
C LEU A 118 2.19 7.23 22.64
N ALA A 119 2.27 7.41 23.95
CA ALA A 119 3.03 8.49 24.60
C ALA A 119 4.42 8.71 23.99
N GLY A 120 4.61 9.88 23.38
CA GLY A 120 5.90 10.34 22.84
C GLY A 120 6.36 9.63 21.56
N VAL A 121 5.56 8.73 20.98
CA VAL A 121 5.94 7.95 19.79
C VAL A 121 5.82 8.82 18.52
N PRO A 122 6.91 9.02 17.75
CA PRO A 122 6.84 9.74 16.49
C PRO A 122 6.09 8.95 15.43
N ILE A 123 5.10 9.56 14.78
CA ILE A 123 4.30 8.93 13.72
C ILE A 123 4.48 9.67 12.39
N SER A 124 4.84 8.93 11.35
CA SER A 124 4.82 9.41 9.98
C SER A 124 3.42 9.22 9.39
N LEU A 125 2.92 10.23 8.69
CA LEU A 125 1.56 10.24 8.14
C LEU A 125 1.60 10.18 6.62
N LYS A 126 0.61 9.55 5.99
CA LYS A 126 0.47 9.60 4.53
C LYS A 126 0.13 11.02 4.08
N ASP A 127 0.58 11.45 2.90
CA ASP A 127 0.30 12.81 2.40
C ASP A 127 -1.20 13.16 2.29
N THR A 128 -2.08 12.16 2.31
CA THR A 128 -3.53 12.32 2.31
C THR A 128 -4.12 12.75 3.66
N ILE A 129 -3.38 12.57 4.74
CA ILE A 129 -3.84 12.88 6.10
C ILE A 129 -3.71 14.39 6.32
N VAL A 130 -4.81 15.02 6.74
CA VAL A 130 -4.86 16.45 7.04
C VAL A 130 -4.19 16.71 8.37
N VAL A 131 -3.12 17.51 8.36
CA VAL A 131 -2.43 18.04 9.55
C VAL A 131 -2.52 19.56 9.49
N GLY A 132 -2.92 20.20 10.59
CA GLY A 132 -3.06 21.64 10.69
C GLY A 132 -1.77 22.37 10.33
N GLY A 133 -1.86 23.38 9.45
CA GLY A 133 -0.72 24.16 8.96
C GLY A 133 0.12 23.49 7.85
N TYR A 134 -0.31 22.34 7.33
CA TYR A 134 0.39 21.63 6.25
C TYR A 134 -0.55 21.23 5.11
N ASP A 135 -0.03 21.21 3.88
CA ASP A 135 -0.83 20.80 2.72
C ASP A 135 -1.06 19.28 2.74
N ALA A 136 -2.22 18.84 2.25
CA ALA A 136 -2.48 17.45 1.85
C ALA A 136 -2.66 17.38 0.34
N THR A 137 -1.56 17.21 -0.40
CA THR A 137 -1.56 17.44 -1.84
C THR A 137 -2.06 16.25 -2.65
N VAL A 138 -1.87 15.03 -2.13
CA VAL A 138 -2.24 13.78 -2.83
C VAL A 138 -1.53 13.67 -4.20
N GLY A 139 -0.38 14.33 -4.32
CA GLY A 139 0.38 14.47 -5.56
C GLY A 139 -0.22 15.44 -6.59
N TYR A 140 -1.32 16.13 -6.28
CA TYR A 140 -1.88 17.19 -7.13
C TYR A 140 -1.29 18.56 -6.77
N SER A 141 -0.70 19.22 -7.76
CA SER A 141 -0.38 20.65 -7.73
C SER A 141 -1.62 21.52 -7.51
N GLY A 142 -2.82 21.01 -7.84
CA GLY A 142 -4.10 21.64 -7.51
C GLY A 142 -4.27 21.93 -6.02
N PHE A 143 -3.75 21.05 -5.15
CA PHE A 143 -3.96 21.05 -3.70
C PHE A 143 -2.79 21.65 -2.91
N THR A 144 -1.83 22.27 -3.58
CA THR A 144 -0.80 23.07 -2.90
C THR A 144 -1.37 24.41 -2.47
N HIS A 145 -0.87 24.99 -1.37
CA HIS A 145 -1.38 26.24 -0.81
C HIS A 145 -2.84 26.15 -0.33
N GLN A 146 -3.25 24.96 0.13
CA GLN A 146 -4.58 24.66 0.65
C GLN A 146 -4.49 23.99 2.04
N GLU A 147 -3.48 24.36 2.82
CA GLU A 147 -3.34 23.96 4.21
C GLU A 147 -4.60 24.29 5.01
N GLN A 148 -5.02 23.34 5.83
CA GLN A 148 -6.13 23.54 6.76
C GLN A 148 -5.55 24.05 8.07
N ALA A 149 -6.29 24.93 8.77
CA ALA A 149 -5.84 25.43 10.06
C ALA A 149 -5.83 24.32 11.13
N ALA A 150 -6.83 23.45 11.09
CA ALA A 150 -7.06 22.41 12.09
C ALA A 150 -6.64 21.01 11.62
N ASP A 151 -6.37 20.14 12.58
CA ASP A 151 -6.06 18.73 12.34
C ASP A 151 -7.28 17.91 11.89
N GLY A 152 -7.04 16.98 10.97
CA GLY A 152 -8.02 15.97 10.61
C GLY A 152 -8.32 15.01 11.77
N ALA A 153 -9.49 14.35 11.74
CA ALA A 153 -9.93 13.46 12.81
C ALA A 153 -8.91 12.35 13.17
N ALA A 154 -8.23 11.78 12.17
CA ALA A 154 -7.19 10.77 12.41
C ALA A 154 -5.99 11.33 13.19
N VAL A 155 -5.59 12.57 12.92
CA VAL A 155 -4.45 13.21 13.60
C VAL A 155 -4.82 13.56 15.04
N ARG A 156 -6.03 14.08 15.26
CA ARG A 156 -6.55 14.35 16.61
C ARG A 156 -6.56 13.09 17.48
N LEU A 157 -7.11 11.98 16.98
CA LEU A 157 -7.09 10.69 17.70
C LEU A 157 -5.67 10.20 18.02
N LEU A 158 -4.69 10.44 17.14
CA LEU A 158 -3.29 10.09 17.40
C LEU A 158 -2.66 11.00 18.46
N LYS A 159 -2.92 12.30 18.41
CA LYS A 159 -2.47 13.27 19.41
C LYS A 159 -3.08 12.99 20.78
N ASP A 160 -4.39 12.68 20.84
CA ASP A 160 -5.11 12.27 22.06
C ASP A 160 -4.47 11.01 22.68
N ALA A 161 -4.02 10.09 21.83
CA ALA A 161 -3.29 8.89 22.24
C ALA A 161 -1.84 9.15 22.70
N GLY A 162 -1.34 10.37 22.55
CA GLY A 162 0.01 10.78 22.94
C GLY A 162 1.08 10.69 21.85
N ALA A 163 0.69 10.37 20.61
CA ALA A 163 1.61 10.27 19.49
C ALA A 163 2.08 11.64 18.98
N VAL A 164 3.24 11.66 18.31
CA VAL A 164 3.87 12.88 17.80
C VAL A 164 3.97 12.83 16.26
N PRO A 165 2.97 13.36 15.52
CA PRO A 165 3.08 13.53 14.08
C PRO A 165 4.28 14.41 13.70
N PHE A 166 5.23 13.89 12.92
CA PHE A 166 6.49 14.60 12.66
C PHE A 166 6.87 14.76 11.19
N VAL A 167 6.35 13.90 10.31
CA VAL A 167 6.55 14.00 8.85
C VAL A 167 5.34 13.46 8.10
N LYS A 168 5.17 13.92 6.87
CA LYS A 168 4.27 13.31 5.88
C LYS A 168 5.07 12.56 4.82
N THR A 169 4.49 11.51 4.26
CA THR A 169 5.15 10.55 3.36
C THR A 169 4.54 10.55 1.97
N ASN A 170 5.40 10.36 0.97
CA ASN A 170 5.09 10.50 -0.44
C ASN A 170 4.09 9.45 -0.93
N VAL A 171 3.35 9.79 -1.98
CA VAL A 171 2.26 8.98 -2.53
C VAL A 171 2.30 8.97 -4.06
N PRO A 172 1.70 7.97 -4.73
CA PRO A 172 1.39 8.09 -6.15
C PRO A 172 0.52 9.30 -6.42
N ILE A 173 0.67 9.92 -7.59
CA ILE A 173 -0.33 10.88 -8.05
C ILE A 173 -1.70 10.21 -8.06
N THR A 174 -2.72 10.89 -7.54
CA THR A 174 -4.12 10.42 -7.46
C THR A 174 -4.40 9.23 -6.53
N LEU A 175 -3.36 8.62 -5.92
CA LEU A 175 -3.40 7.34 -5.20
C LEU A 175 -3.75 6.11 -6.06
N LEU A 176 -4.09 6.27 -7.33
CA LEU A 176 -4.44 5.18 -8.25
C LEU A 176 -3.21 4.64 -8.99
N SER A 177 -2.17 4.27 -8.24
CA SER A 177 -0.99 3.57 -8.75
C SER A 177 -0.26 2.86 -7.60
N PHE A 178 0.47 1.79 -7.90
CA PHE A 178 1.34 1.10 -6.94
C PHE A 178 2.78 1.65 -6.96
N GLU A 179 3.03 2.72 -7.73
CA GLU A 179 4.29 3.44 -7.75
C GLU A 179 4.16 4.79 -7.02
N SER A 180 5.06 5.07 -6.08
CA SER A 180 5.03 6.33 -5.33
C SER A 180 5.76 7.46 -6.09
N THR A 181 5.17 7.92 -7.19
CA THR A 181 5.68 9.04 -8.01
C THR A 181 4.58 10.08 -8.28
N ASN A 182 4.93 11.36 -8.12
CA ASN A 182 4.13 12.50 -8.55
C ASN A 182 5.05 13.71 -8.82
N ASP A 183 4.56 14.70 -9.57
CA ASP A 183 5.37 15.89 -9.94
C ASP A 183 5.64 16.83 -8.74
N VAL A 184 4.73 16.87 -7.76
CA VAL A 184 4.84 17.76 -6.60
C VAL A 184 6.06 17.39 -5.75
N TRP A 185 6.23 16.10 -5.46
CA TRP A 185 7.22 15.59 -4.50
C TRP A 185 8.33 14.74 -5.12
N GLY A 186 8.18 14.33 -6.38
CA GLY A 186 9.10 13.47 -7.12
C GLY A 186 8.87 11.98 -6.88
N ARG A 187 9.76 11.15 -7.43
CA ARG A 187 9.75 9.68 -7.31
C ARG A 187 10.32 9.25 -5.95
N CYS A 188 9.64 8.33 -5.27
CA CYS A 188 10.17 7.61 -4.12
C CYS A 188 10.74 6.26 -4.56
N THR A 189 11.93 5.88 -4.08
CA THR A 189 12.61 4.62 -4.43
C THR A 189 12.51 3.57 -3.30
N ASN A 190 12.69 2.30 -3.64
CA ASN A 190 12.71 1.21 -2.65
C ASN A 190 14.03 1.23 -1.84
N PRO A 191 13.96 1.18 -0.49
CA PRO A 191 15.15 1.26 0.37
C PRO A 191 16.09 0.05 0.26
N HIS A 192 15.61 -1.09 -0.26
CA HIS A 192 16.44 -2.28 -0.49
C HIS A 192 17.13 -2.26 -1.87
N ASN A 193 16.52 -1.63 -2.87
CA ASN A 193 17.12 -1.46 -4.19
C ASN A 193 16.52 -0.23 -4.89
N PRO A 194 17.28 0.85 -5.13
CA PRO A 194 16.75 2.10 -5.67
C PRO A 194 16.25 2.02 -7.11
N ALA A 195 16.49 0.91 -7.84
CA ALA A 195 15.94 0.69 -9.17
C ALA A 195 14.46 0.23 -9.16
N TYR A 196 13.89 -0.04 -7.98
CA TYR A 196 12.57 -0.64 -7.82
C TYR A 196 11.58 0.25 -7.06
N SER A 197 10.30 0.07 -7.37
CA SER A 197 9.16 0.68 -6.67
C SER A 197 8.91 0.01 -5.31
N PRO A 198 8.29 0.69 -4.32
CA PRO A 198 7.89 0.08 -3.06
C PRO A 198 6.59 -0.75 -3.10
N GLY A 199 5.86 -0.84 -4.23
CA GLY A 199 4.53 -1.47 -4.30
C GLY A 199 4.38 -2.69 -5.24
N GLY A 200 3.21 -3.34 -5.20
CA GLY A 200 2.90 -4.59 -5.90
C GLY A 200 1.45 -5.13 -5.74
N ASP A 201 0.95 -5.99 -6.66
CA ASP A 201 -0.47 -6.31 -6.86
C ASP A 201 -0.79 -7.71 -7.57
N GLY A 202 -1.89 -8.41 -7.23
CA GLY A 202 -2.05 -9.87 -7.49
C GLY A 202 -3.15 -10.61 -8.31
N VAL A 203 -3.35 -10.42 -9.61
CA VAL A 203 -4.29 -11.25 -10.44
C VAL A 203 -3.61 -12.49 -11.02
N VAL A 204 -2.29 -12.50 -10.94
CA VAL A 204 -1.40 -13.36 -11.69
C VAL A 204 -0.91 -14.47 -10.79
N ASP A 205 -0.63 -15.64 -11.37
CA ASP A 205 0.05 -16.70 -10.64
C ASP A 205 1.26 -16.11 -9.90
N PRO A 206 1.44 -16.46 -8.61
CA PRO A 206 2.53 -15.89 -7.85
C PRO A 206 3.85 -16.35 -8.48
N SER A 207 4.77 -15.39 -8.59
CA SER A 207 6.15 -15.62 -8.96
C SER A 207 6.77 -16.68 -8.04
N PRO A 208 7.85 -17.36 -8.48
CA PRO A 208 8.53 -18.36 -7.66
C PRO A 208 8.86 -17.85 -6.24
N ALA A 209 9.31 -16.60 -6.12
CA ALA A 209 9.59 -15.97 -4.83
C ALA A 209 8.34 -15.88 -3.93
N CYS A 210 7.22 -15.36 -4.45
CA CYS A 210 5.97 -15.24 -3.69
C CYS A 210 5.38 -16.61 -3.32
N ARG A 211 5.45 -17.58 -4.23
CA ARG A 211 5.01 -18.97 -3.97
C ARG A 211 5.84 -19.63 -2.86
N ARG A 212 7.16 -19.44 -2.90
CA ARG A 212 8.07 -19.95 -1.87
C ARG A 212 7.77 -19.31 -0.52
N ALA A 213 7.49 -18.01 -0.46
CA ALA A 213 7.13 -17.33 0.78
C ALA A 213 5.87 -17.92 1.44
N VAL A 214 4.81 -18.17 0.66
CA VAL A 214 3.57 -18.80 1.16
C VAL A 214 3.81 -20.24 1.60
N THR A 215 4.59 -21.01 0.83
CA THR A 215 4.92 -22.40 1.18
C THR A 215 5.71 -22.46 2.48
N LEU A 216 6.69 -21.57 2.65
CA LEU A 216 7.49 -21.45 3.85
C LEU A 216 6.64 -21.15 5.09
N VAL A 217 5.66 -20.26 4.99
CA VAL A 217 4.72 -19.98 6.08
C VAL A 217 3.81 -21.18 6.35
N ALA A 218 3.26 -21.81 5.32
CA ALA A 218 2.41 -22.99 5.46
C ALA A 218 3.14 -24.15 6.17
N ASP A 219 4.40 -24.40 5.80
CA ASP A 219 5.21 -25.46 6.41
C ASP A 219 5.59 -25.12 7.86
N ALA A 220 5.91 -23.87 8.15
CA ALA A 220 6.17 -23.41 9.52
C ALA A 220 4.93 -23.56 10.41
N LEU A 221 3.74 -23.18 9.92
CA LEU A 221 2.48 -23.34 10.64
C LEU A 221 2.14 -24.83 10.89
N ARG A 222 2.33 -25.70 9.90
CA ARG A 222 2.15 -27.16 10.08
C ARG A 222 3.10 -27.72 11.13
N ALA A 223 4.38 -27.31 11.09
CA ALA A 223 5.38 -27.73 12.07
C ALA A 223 5.04 -27.23 13.49
N ALA A 224 4.38 -26.08 13.61
CA ALA A 224 3.85 -25.56 14.87
C ALA A 224 2.51 -26.21 15.31
N GLY A 225 1.99 -27.19 14.56
CA GLY A 225 0.79 -27.95 14.90
C GLY A 225 -0.53 -27.35 14.37
N HIS A 226 -0.47 -26.35 13.49
CA HIS A 226 -1.66 -25.79 12.85
C HIS A 226 -2.11 -26.64 11.66
N THR A 227 -3.43 -26.69 11.43
CA THR A 227 -4.00 -27.33 10.25
C THR A 227 -3.95 -26.34 9.08
N VAL A 228 -3.32 -26.73 7.97
CA VAL A 228 -3.24 -25.90 6.76
C VAL A 228 -3.91 -26.61 5.60
N VAL A 229 -5.01 -26.03 5.13
CA VAL A 229 -5.83 -26.55 4.03
C VAL A 229 -5.54 -25.74 2.76
N PRO A 230 -5.24 -26.38 1.61
CA PRO A 230 -5.08 -25.68 0.35
C PRO A 230 -6.43 -25.13 -0.15
N VAL A 231 -6.43 -23.89 -0.64
CA VAL A 231 -7.61 -23.23 -1.23
C VAL A 231 -7.41 -23.10 -2.74
N GLY A 232 -8.36 -23.62 -3.52
CA GLY A 232 -8.34 -23.58 -4.99
C GLY A 232 -9.55 -24.31 -5.58
N PRO A 233 -9.76 -24.22 -6.90
CA PRO A 233 -10.94 -24.79 -7.58
C PRO A 233 -11.17 -26.29 -7.30
N ASP A 234 -10.12 -27.00 -6.89
CA ASP A 234 -10.15 -28.45 -6.72
C ASP A 234 -9.99 -28.89 -5.25
N GLY A 235 -9.94 -27.98 -4.26
CA GLY A 235 -9.64 -28.37 -2.86
C GLY A 235 -8.31 -29.14 -2.67
N GLY A 236 -7.42 -29.09 -3.66
CA GLY A 236 -6.21 -29.92 -3.74
C GLY A 236 -6.38 -31.28 -4.44
N GLN A 237 -7.58 -31.72 -4.81
CA GLN A 237 -7.86 -32.94 -5.59
C GLN A 237 -9.17 -32.81 -6.41
N GLU A 238 -9.04 -32.75 -7.74
CA GLU A 238 -9.99 -33.12 -8.83
C GLU A 238 -10.40 -32.02 -9.84
N PRO A 239 -10.41 -32.34 -11.17
CA PRO A 239 -10.56 -31.40 -12.29
C PRO A 239 -11.95 -30.73 -12.45
N PRO A 240 -12.05 -29.63 -13.23
CA PRO A 240 -13.03 -28.54 -13.08
C PRO A 240 -14.45 -28.80 -13.62
N ASN A 241 -14.90 -30.06 -13.70
CA ASN A 241 -16.14 -30.41 -14.41
C ASN A 241 -17.24 -31.03 -13.52
N SER A 242 -17.19 -30.88 -12.20
CA SER A 242 -18.26 -31.38 -11.31
C SER A 242 -18.88 -30.24 -10.49
N SER A 243 -20.18 -30.02 -10.69
CA SER A 243 -20.99 -29.04 -9.94
C SER A 243 -21.37 -29.54 -8.53
N SER A 244 -20.57 -30.42 -7.93
CA SER A 244 -20.76 -30.96 -6.59
C SER A 244 -19.42 -31.42 -6.04
N SER A 245 -18.88 -30.72 -5.05
CA SER A 245 -17.71 -31.19 -4.30
C SER A 245 -18.12 -32.40 -3.45
N SER A 246 -17.29 -33.43 -3.41
CA SER A 246 -17.44 -34.60 -2.55
C SER A 246 -17.40 -34.26 -1.05
N SER A 247 -16.95 -33.05 -0.70
CA SER A 247 -16.77 -32.54 0.66
C SER A 247 -17.94 -31.68 1.17
N GLY A 248 -18.93 -31.34 0.34
CA GLY A 248 -20.05 -30.47 0.73
C GLY A 248 -19.69 -28.99 0.91
N ILE A 249 -18.43 -28.61 0.66
CA ILE A 249 -17.96 -27.22 0.69
C ILE A 249 -18.24 -26.58 -0.67
N PRO A 250 -18.90 -25.42 -0.76
CA PRO A 250 -19.09 -24.70 -2.02
C PRO A 250 -17.76 -24.44 -2.74
N ALA A 251 -17.80 -24.24 -4.06
CA ALA A 251 -16.61 -23.80 -4.78
C ALA A 251 -16.20 -22.39 -4.31
N VAL A 252 -14.89 -22.14 -4.21
CA VAL A 252 -14.37 -20.78 -3.95
C VAL A 252 -14.87 -19.86 -5.07
N PRO A 253 -15.43 -18.68 -4.77
CA PRO A 253 -15.87 -17.76 -5.82
C PRO A 253 -14.69 -17.31 -6.69
N ASP A 254 -14.92 -17.21 -8.00
CA ASP A 254 -13.87 -16.90 -8.98
C ASP A 254 -13.20 -15.54 -8.68
N PRO A 255 -11.87 -15.51 -8.43
CA PRO A 255 -11.13 -14.26 -8.24
C PRO A 255 -11.19 -13.32 -9.45
N TYR A 256 -11.32 -13.85 -10.68
CA TYR A 256 -11.43 -13.01 -11.88
C TYR A 256 -12.76 -12.26 -11.93
N GLU A 257 -13.85 -12.89 -11.50
CA GLU A 257 -15.14 -12.23 -11.32
C GLU A 257 -15.00 -11.05 -10.35
N GLY A 258 -14.35 -11.27 -9.20
CA GLY A 258 -14.06 -10.24 -8.20
C GLY A 258 -13.25 -9.08 -8.79
N LEU A 259 -12.14 -9.37 -9.47
CA LEU A 259 -11.34 -8.34 -10.15
C LEU A 259 -12.17 -7.53 -11.14
N ARG A 260 -13.00 -8.18 -11.97
CA ARG A 260 -13.84 -7.48 -12.96
C ARG A 260 -14.86 -6.58 -12.28
N LEU A 261 -15.57 -7.08 -11.26
CA LEU A 261 -16.54 -6.29 -10.50
C LEU A 261 -15.86 -5.08 -9.83
N ALA A 262 -14.73 -5.31 -9.16
CA ALA A 262 -13.98 -4.27 -8.48
C ALA A 262 -13.45 -3.21 -9.47
N ALA A 263 -12.92 -3.62 -10.62
CA ALA A 263 -12.45 -2.71 -11.66
C ALA A 263 -13.59 -1.86 -12.25
N LEU A 264 -14.80 -2.42 -12.40
CA LEU A 264 -15.97 -1.68 -12.88
C LEU A 264 -16.51 -0.69 -11.84
N LEU A 265 -16.56 -1.08 -10.57
CA LEU A 265 -16.98 -0.21 -9.47
C LEU A 265 -16.00 0.94 -9.26
N LEU A 266 -14.69 0.65 -9.27
CA LEU A 266 -13.64 1.66 -9.10
C LEU A 266 -13.68 2.73 -10.21
N ASN A 267 -13.98 2.31 -11.44
CA ASN A 267 -14.00 3.19 -12.60
C ASN A 267 -15.43 3.54 -13.05
N ALA A 268 -16.42 3.42 -12.17
CA ALA A 268 -17.83 3.59 -12.52
C ALA A 268 -18.17 5.01 -12.96
N ASP A 269 -17.41 6.02 -12.54
CA ASP A 269 -17.54 7.40 -13.00
C ASP A 269 -16.82 7.66 -14.35
N GLY A 270 -16.25 6.61 -14.94
CA GLY A 270 -15.46 6.69 -16.15
C GLY A 270 -14.08 7.31 -15.92
N CYS A 271 -13.49 7.16 -14.73
CA CYS A 271 -12.17 7.69 -14.38
C CYS A 271 -12.16 9.22 -14.22
N GLN A 272 -13.26 9.82 -13.78
CA GLN A 272 -13.39 11.28 -13.65
C GLN A 272 -12.83 11.80 -12.32
N THR A 273 -13.08 11.10 -11.23
CA THR A 273 -12.73 11.50 -9.86
C THR A 273 -11.23 11.71 -9.69
N TYR A 274 -10.42 10.82 -10.23
CA TYR A 274 -8.96 10.95 -10.13
C TYR A 274 -8.36 11.92 -11.16
N GLU A 275 -9.15 12.39 -12.14
CA GLU A 275 -8.73 13.42 -13.10
C GLU A 275 -9.16 14.82 -12.66
N SER A 276 -10.21 14.95 -11.85
CA SER A 276 -10.90 16.23 -11.60
C SER A 276 -10.00 17.30 -10.98
N ASN A 277 -8.98 16.87 -10.24
CA ASN A 277 -8.07 17.77 -9.51
C ASN A 277 -6.73 17.99 -10.23
N ARG A 278 -6.53 17.35 -11.39
CA ARG A 278 -5.29 17.45 -12.16
C ARG A 278 -5.26 18.72 -13.00
N ARG A 279 -4.13 19.42 -12.98
CA ARG A 279 -3.92 20.63 -13.80
C ARG A 279 -3.39 20.30 -15.19
N ILE A 280 -3.58 21.23 -16.12
CA ILE A 280 -3.02 21.13 -17.48
C ILE A 280 -1.49 21.06 -17.39
N GLY A 281 -0.90 20.01 -17.96
CA GLY A 281 0.55 19.79 -18.01
C GLY A 281 1.10 18.99 -16.84
N GLU A 282 0.28 18.65 -15.84
CA GLU A 282 0.63 17.74 -14.76
C GLU A 282 0.68 16.30 -15.28
N TRP A 283 1.76 15.59 -14.93
CA TRP A 283 1.99 14.19 -15.27
C TRP A 283 0.89 13.31 -14.69
N GLN A 284 0.73 12.12 -15.25
CA GLN A 284 -0.18 11.10 -14.75
C GLN A 284 0.49 9.74 -14.88
N ASP A 285 0.21 8.87 -13.91
CA ASP A 285 0.59 7.46 -13.98
C ASP A 285 0.14 6.84 -15.32
N THR A 286 1.07 6.12 -15.94
CA THR A 286 0.90 5.57 -17.28
C THR A 286 -0.22 4.53 -17.35
N GLY A 287 -0.39 3.75 -16.28
CA GLY A 287 -1.48 2.81 -16.10
C GLY A 287 -2.83 3.50 -15.93
N ALA A 288 -2.90 4.49 -15.04
CA ALA A 288 -4.12 5.30 -14.85
C ALA A 288 -4.55 6.01 -16.15
N ARG A 289 -3.58 6.50 -16.94
CA ARG A 289 -3.82 7.08 -18.26
C ARG A 289 -4.34 6.07 -19.26
N GLN A 290 -3.84 4.83 -19.24
CA GLN A 290 -4.33 3.75 -20.09
C GLN A 290 -5.80 3.42 -19.77
N MET A 291 -6.14 3.28 -18.49
CA MET A 291 -7.53 3.05 -18.05
C MET A 291 -8.46 4.16 -18.51
N ARG A 292 -8.07 5.43 -18.30
CA ARG A 292 -8.84 6.60 -18.75
C ARG A 292 -9.02 6.62 -20.26
N THR A 293 -7.97 6.35 -21.03
CA THR A 293 -8.02 6.33 -22.50
C THR A 293 -9.02 5.29 -22.99
N LEU A 294 -8.99 4.08 -22.43
CA LEU A 294 -9.92 3.02 -22.79
C LEU A 294 -11.35 3.30 -22.33
N ALA A 295 -11.54 3.86 -21.14
CA ALA A 295 -12.84 4.28 -20.63
C ALA A 295 -13.49 5.41 -21.47
N ALA A 296 -12.66 6.31 -22.03
CA ALA A 296 -13.09 7.42 -22.88
C ALA A 296 -13.38 7.03 -24.34
N LEU A 297 -12.99 5.84 -24.79
CA LEU A 297 -13.31 5.38 -26.14
C LEU A 297 -14.83 5.32 -26.35
N PRO A 298 -15.37 5.86 -27.46
CA PRO A 298 -16.77 5.67 -27.83
C PRO A 298 -17.15 4.20 -27.83
N ALA A 299 -18.34 3.87 -27.32
CA ALA A 299 -18.78 2.48 -27.12
C ALA A 299 -18.57 1.56 -28.35
N PRO A 300 -18.85 2.00 -29.61
CA PRO A 300 -18.59 1.16 -30.78
C PRO A 300 -17.10 0.84 -30.98
N LEU A 301 -16.21 1.82 -30.77
CA LEU A 301 -14.77 1.62 -30.94
C LEU A 301 -14.19 0.75 -29.82
N ARG A 302 -14.67 0.93 -28.59
CA ARG A 302 -14.30 0.06 -27.47
C ARG A 302 -14.78 -1.37 -27.68
N TYR A 303 -15.96 -1.55 -28.25
CA TYR A 303 -16.47 -2.88 -28.61
C TYR A 303 -15.60 -3.55 -29.69
N LEU A 304 -15.17 -2.82 -30.72
CA LEU A 304 -14.22 -3.33 -31.71
C LEU A 304 -12.86 -3.69 -31.09
N TYR A 305 -12.36 -2.87 -30.17
CA TYR A 305 -11.15 -3.18 -29.41
C TYR A 305 -11.33 -4.47 -28.59
N TYR A 306 -12.46 -4.62 -27.89
CA TYR A 306 -12.82 -5.85 -27.18
C TYR A 306 -12.80 -7.08 -28.11
N LEU A 307 -13.43 -7.00 -29.29
CA LEU A 307 -13.46 -8.12 -30.25
C LEU A 307 -12.04 -8.46 -30.72
N TRP A 308 -11.21 -7.46 -31.01
CA TRP A 308 -9.82 -7.67 -31.40
C TRP A 308 -9.00 -8.33 -30.28
N VAL A 309 -9.10 -7.85 -29.04
CA VAL A 309 -8.42 -8.47 -27.89
C VAL A 309 -8.88 -9.93 -27.70
N ARG A 310 -10.20 -10.17 -27.74
CA ARG A 310 -10.78 -11.49 -27.49
C ARG A 310 -10.43 -12.51 -28.58
N TYR A 311 -10.51 -12.13 -29.85
CA TYR A 311 -10.43 -13.09 -30.97
C TYR A 311 -9.10 -13.08 -31.71
N VAL A 312 -8.42 -11.92 -31.79
CA VAL A 312 -7.12 -11.79 -32.47
C VAL A 312 -5.97 -12.00 -31.49
N ARG A 313 -5.96 -11.27 -30.36
CA ARG A 313 -4.96 -11.50 -29.29
C ARG A 313 -5.24 -12.75 -28.46
N ARG A 314 -6.47 -13.30 -28.53
CA ARG A 314 -6.94 -14.47 -27.78
C ARG A 314 -6.78 -14.31 -26.27
N ASP A 315 -7.00 -13.09 -25.79
CA ASP A 315 -6.89 -12.73 -24.38
C ASP A 315 -8.28 -12.48 -23.79
N THR A 316 -8.89 -13.54 -23.27
CA THR A 316 -10.26 -13.48 -22.75
C THR A 316 -10.36 -12.70 -21.43
N VAL A 317 -9.30 -12.72 -20.63
CA VAL A 317 -9.21 -12.04 -19.33
C VAL A 317 -9.18 -10.53 -19.53
N TRP A 318 -8.26 -10.02 -20.34
CA TRP A 318 -8.19 -8.58 -20.64
C TRP A 318 -9.43 -8.10 -21.38
N ALA A 319 -9.92 -8.90 -22.34
CA ALA A 319 -11.13 -8.56 -23.09
C ALA A 319 -12.34 -8.37 -22.16
N GLY A 320 -12.53 -9.24 -21.16
CA GLY A 320 -13.65 -9.14 -20.24
C GLY A 320 -13.58 -7.93 -19.29
N LEU A 321 -12.37 -7.47 -18.95
CA LEU A 321 -12.18 -6.23 -18.19
C LEU A 321 -12.55 -5.00 -19.04
N VAL A 322 -11.96 -4.88 -20.24
CA VAL A 322 -12.11 -3.66 -21.07
C VAL A 322 -13.49 -3.54 -21.71
N ARG A 323 -14.22 -4.65 -21.92
CA ARG A 323 -15.54 -4.65 -22.56
C ARG A 323 -16.49 -3.63 -21.93
N ASP A 324 -16.52 -3.61 -20.60
CA ASP A 324 -17.50 -2.85 -19.83
C ASP A 324 -16.90 -1.62 -19.14
N TRP A 325 -15.63 -1.30 -19.39
CA TRP A 325 -15.04 -0.04 -18.92
C TRP A 325 -15.74 1.17 -19.51
N GLY A 326 -15.86 2.24 -18.73
CA GLY A 326 -16.58 3.45 -19.12
C GLY A 326 -17.55 3.90 -18.04
N ALA A 327 -17.98 5.17 -18.14
CA ALA A 327 -18.90 5.76 -17.19
C ALA A 327 -20.23 4.97 -17.12
N LYS A 328 -20.72 4.79 -15.91
CA LYS A 328 -21.95 4.10 -15.54
C LYS A 328 -22.99 5.11 -15.11
N SER A 329 -24.21 4.90 -15.56
CA SER A 329 -25.38 5.55 -14.99
C SER A 329 -25.58 5.11 -13.53
N ALA A 330 -26.38 5.88 -12.77
CA ALA A 330 -26.73 5.50 -11.41
C ALA A 330 -27.39 4.11 -11.34
N SER A 331 -28.25 3.79 -12.31
CA SER A 331 -28.92 2.48 -12.40
C SER A 331 -27.92 1.34 -12.62
N GLU A 332 -26.96 1.49 -13.56
CA GLU A 332 -25.91 0.51 -13.78
C GLU A 332 -25.01 0.35 -12.55
N ASN A 333 -24.67 1.45 -11.88
CA ASN A 333 -23.89 1.41 -10.64
C ASN A 333 -24.63 0.64 -9.53
N TRP A 334 -25.94 0.85 -9.36
CA TRP A 334 -26.73 0.07 -8.39
C TRP A 334 -26.74 -1.43 -8.71
N GLN A 335 -26.79 -1.80 -9.99
CA GLN A 335 -26.69 -3.21 -10.40
C GLN A 335 -25.31 -3.80 -10.09
N LEU A 336 -24.23 -3.03 -10.29
CA LEU A 336 -22.87 -3.46 -9.92
C LEU A 336 -22.71 -3.62 -8.40
N VAL A 337 -23.32 -2.72 -7.62
CA VAL A 337 -23.35 -2.84 -6.15
C VAL A 337 -24.09 -4.10 -5.72
N ALA A 338 -25.25 -4.40 -6.31
CA ALA A 338 -25.97 -5.64 -6.02
C ALA A 338 -25.16 -6.89 -6.37
N GLN A 339 -24.44 -6.88 -7.50
CA GLN A 339 -23.53 -7.97 -7.89
C GLN A 339 -22.37 -8.14 -6.90
N ARG A 340 -21.79 -7.04 -6.38
CA ARG A 340 -20.78 -7.09 -5.33
C ARG A 340 -21.33 -7.75 -4.06
N GLU A 341 -22.53 -7.38 -3.61
CA GLU A 341 -23.11 -8.00 -2.41
C GLU A 341 -23.35 -9.51 -2.61
N ALA A 342 -23.84 -9.93 -3.78
CA ALA A 342 -23.98 -11.35 -4.11
C ALA A 342 -22.63 -12.09 -4.19
N TYR A 343 -21.56 -11.41 -4.64
CA TYR A 343 -20.20 -11.95 -4.63
C TYR A 343 -19.68 -12.13 -3.20
N ARG A 344 -19.89 -11.13 -2.33
CA ARG A 344 -19.54 -11.19 -0.90
C ARG A 344 -20.27 -12.31 -0.17
N GLU A 345 -21.56 -12.47 -0.45
CA GLU A 345 -22.37 -13.53 0.15
C GLU A 345 -21.81 -14.93 -0.18
N ARG A 346 -21.41 -15.18 -1.43
CA ARG A 346 -20.78 -16.46 -1.81
C ARG A 346 -19.45 -16.69 -1.10
N TRP A 347 -18.64 -15.65 -0.91
CA TRP A 347 -17.39 -15.75 -0.13
C TRP A 347 -17.67 -16.06 1.34
N PHE A 348 -18.70 -15.44 1.92
CA PHE A 348 -19.15 -15.71 3.27
C PHE A 348 -19.60 -17.17 3.44
N GLN A 349 -20.48 -17.65 2.54
CA GLN A 349 -20.97 -19.04 2.54
C GLN A 349 -19.82 -20.04 2.37
N TRP A 350 -18.86 -19.74 1.48
CA TRP A 350 -17.67 -20.56 1.30
C TRP A 350 -16.83 -20.61 2.57
N TRP A 351 -16.57 -19.46 3.21
CA TRP A 351 -15.72 -19.39 4.41
C TRP A 351 -16.33 -20.17 5.58
N ASP A 352 -17.64 -20.03 5.80
CA ASP A 352 -18.36 -20.77 6.84
C ASP A 352 -18.30 -22.29 6.60
N ALA A 353 -18.48 -22.73 5.34
CA ALA A 353 -18.39 -24.14 4.99
C ALA A 353 -16.95 -24.69 5.04
N ALA A 354 -15.96 -23.89 4.67
CA ALA A 354 -14.55 -24.25 4.74
C ALA A 354 -14.05 -24.36 6.18
N ASN A 355 -14.71 -23.68 7.12
CA ASN A 355 -14.41 -23.69 8.55
C ASN A 355 -12.92 -23.38 8.84
N VAL A 356 -12.41 -22.32 8.22
CA VAL A 356 -11.04 -21.82 8.38
C VAL A 356 -11.01 -20.54 9.23
N ASP A 357 -9.95 -20.36 10.01
CA ASP A 357 -9.81 -19.16 10.87
C ASP A 357 -9.31 -17.94 10.09
N VAL A 358 -8.33 -18.15 9.19
CA VAL A 358 -7.67 -17.13 8.37
C VAL A 358 -7.25 -17.71 7.02
N LEU A 359 -7.08 -16.86 6.02
CA LEU A 359 -6.44 -17.22 4.75
C LEU A 359 -5.01 -16.71 4.72
N ILE A 360 -4.12 -17.53 4.15
CA ILE A 360 -2.73 -17.19 3.89
C ILE A 360 -2.55 -17.13 2.37
N THR A 361 -2.18 -15.97 1.85
CA THR A 361 -2.09 -15.70 0.41
C THR A 361 -0.91 -14.76 0.15
N PRO A 362 -0.30 -14.73 -1.05
CA PRO A 362 0.65 -13.66 -1.34
C PRO A 362 -0.08 -12.30 -1.35
N PRO A 363 0.60 -11.19 -1.00
CA PRO A 363 0.07 -9.84 -1.15
C PRO A 363 0.15 -9.34 -2.61
N ASN A 364 1.10 -9.87 -3.38
CA ASN A 364 1.36 -9.52 -4.78
C ASN A 364 1.82 -10.78 -5.54
N ALA A 365 1.51 -10.84 -6.84
CA ALA A 365 2.09 -11.81 -7.76
C ALA A 365 3.62 -11.74 -7.81
N THR A 366 4.25 -10.57 -7.67
CA THR A 366 5.71 -10.42 -7.72
C THR A 366 6.29 -9.78 -6.46
N PRO A 367 7.62 -9.80 -6.26
CA PRO A 367 8.30 -8.81 -5.45
C PRO A 367 8.09 -7.40 -6.02
N ALA A 368 8.68 -6.40 -5.36
CA ALA A 368 8.72 -5.03 -5.86
C ALA A 368 9.11 -4.99 -7.35
N LEU A 369 8.31 -4.28 -8.16
CA LEU A 369 8.53 -4.13 -9.60
C LEU A 369 9.52 -3.00 -9.88
N PRO A 370 10.26 -3.04 -11.01
CA PRO A 370 11.13 -1.94 -11.38
C PRO A 370 10.31 -0.66 -11.61
N HIS A 371 10.98 0.48 -11.48
CA HIS A 371 10.37 1.77 -11.76
C HIS A 371 9.74 1.84 -13.15
N ASP A 372 8.61 2.56 -13.27
CA ASP A 372 7.84 2.71 -14.50
C ASP A 372 7.19 1.42 -15.05
N ALA A 373 7.30 0.27 -14.38
CA ALA A 373 6.67 -1.00 -14.81
C ALA A 373 5.14 -0.98 -14.79
N MET A 374 4.52 -0.01 -14.09
CA MET A 374 3.06 0.10 -13.97
C MET A 374 2.34 0.29 -15.31
N HIS A 375 3.01 0.78 -16.35
CA HIS A 375 2.43 0.86 -17.69
C HIS A 375 2.01 -0.52 -18.26
N ASP A 376 2.71 -1.59 -17.86
CA ASP A 376 2.37 -2.96 -18.22
C ASP A 376 1.54 -3.65 -17.14
N ALA A 377 1.78 -3.32 -15.86
CA ALA A 377 1.29 -4.06 -14.72
C ALA A 377 0.04 -3.47 -14.04
N VAL A 378 -0.51 -2.33 -14.47
CA VAL A 378 -1.61 -1.60 -13.77
C VAL A 378 -2.82 -2.45 -13.38
N SER A 379 -3.14 -3.48 -14.15
CA SER A 379 -4.30 -4.35 -13.90
C SER A 379 -3.95 -5.59 -13.09
N SER A 380 -2.73 -5.66 -12.55
CA SER A 380 -2.24 -6.84 -11.88
C SER A 380 -2.74 -6.94 -10.45
N CYS A 381 -3.71 -6.15 -9.96
CA CYS A 381 -3.98 -5.95 -8.53
C CYS A 381 -4.83 -6.93 -7.71
N GLY A 382 -5.06 -8.15 -8.19
CA GLY A 382 -6.04 -9.09 -7.64
C GLY A 382 -5.88 -9.44 -6.15
N TYR A 383 -4.68 -9.78 -5.67
CA TYR A 383 -4.45 -10.31 -4.31
C TYR A 383 -4.80 -9.31 -3.21
N THR A 384 -4.66 -8.01 -3.45
CA THR A 384 -5.08 -6.97 -2.50
C THR A 384 -6.49 -6.50 -2.80
N PHE A 385 -6.77 -6.25 -4.08
CA PHE A 385 -8.02 -5.65 -4.52
C PHE A 385 -9.25 -6.54 -4.28
N LEU A 386 -9.07 -7.87 -4.27
CA LEU A 386 -10.10 -8.82 -3.87
C LEU A 386 -10.60 -8.54 -2.44
N PHE A 387 -9.70 -8.36 -1.48
CA PHE A 387 -10.10 -8.16 -0.08
C PHE A 387 -10.65 -6.76 0.18
N ASN A 388 -10.29 -5.75 -0.63
CA ASN A 388 -11.01 -4.48 -0.67
C ASN A 388 -12.45 -4.65 -1.16
N LEU A 389 -12.68 -5.43 -2.23
CA LEU A 389 -14.02 -5.73 -2.72
C LEU A 389 -14.83 -6.47 -1.67
N LEU A 390 -14.23 -7.42 -0.97
CA LEU A 390 -14.89 -8.22 0.07
C LEU A 390 -15.10 -7.48 1.39
N ASP A 391 -14.39 -6.36 1.61
CA ASP A 391 -14.35 -5.65 2.90
C ASP A 391 -13.86 -6.56 4.02
N TYR A 392 -12.78 -7.29 3.73
CA TYR A 392 -12.14 -8.22 4.66
C TYR A 392 -10.90 -7.59 5.28
N THR A 393 -10.61 -7.99 6.52
CA THR A 393 -9.41 -7.58 7.23
C THR A 393 -8.20 -8.29 6.63
N ALA A 394 -7.17 -7.54 6.23
CA ALA A 394 -5.93 -8.11 5.70
C ALA A 394 -4.70 -7.43 6.32
N GLY A 395 -3.74 -8.23 6.76
CA GLY A 395 -2.44 -7.79 7.26
C GLY A 395 -1.31 -8.45 6.47
N ILE A 396 -0.18 -7.75 6.28
CA ILE A 396 0.96 -8.25 5.51
C ILE A 396 2.19 -8.22 6.41
N LEU A 397 2.95 -9.31 6.42
CA LEU A 397 4.25 -9.39 7.08
C LEU A 397 5.33 -9.93 6.13
N PRO A 398 6.56 -9.39 6.17
CA PRO A 398 7.69 -9.94 5.41
C PRO A 398 8.14 -11.27 6.03
N VAL A 399 8.47 -12.26 5.19
CA VAL A 399 8.84 -13.61 5.68
C VAL A 399 10.13 -14.14 5.07
N THR A 400 10.55 -13.63 3.91
CA THR A 400 11.80 -14.03 3.24
C THR A 400 12.30 -12.91 2.34
N ARG A 401 13.47 -13.12 1.73
CA ARG A 401 13.98 -12.35 0.60
C ARG A 401 13.95 -13.17 -0.67
N VAL A 402 13.97 -12.51 -1.83
CA VAL A 402 14.17 -13.14 -3.15
C VAL A 402 15.56 -13.78 -3.18
N ASP A 403 15.63 -15.03 -3.61
CA ASP A 403 16.84 -15.83 -3.76
C ASP A 403 17.01 -16.20 -5.23
N LYS A 404 18.03 -15.63 -5.86
CA LYS A 404 18.34 -15.83 -7.29
C LYS A 404 18.54 -17.30 -7.69
N SER A 405 18.90 -18.18 -6.76
CA SER A 405 19.12 -19.60 -7.05
C SER A 405 17.83 -20.42 -6.96
N LYS A 406 16.86 -19.97 -6.14
CA LYS A 406 15.61 -20.71 -5.85
C LYS A 406 14.41 -20.15 -6.60
N ASP A 407 14.46 -18.88 -6.98
CA ASP A 407 13.30 -18.15 -7.45
C ASP A 407 13.30 -17.91 -8.97
N GLN A 408 14.10 -18.67 -9.73
CA GLN A 408 14.12 -18.60 -11.19
C GLN A 408 12.80 -19.07 -11.80
N LEU A 409 12.41 -18.46 -12.93
CA LEU A 409 11.32 -18.98 -13.75
C LEU A 409 11.72 -20.34 -14.37
N PRO A 410 10.78 -21.29 -14.55
CA PRO A 410 11.09 -22.59 -15.16
C PRO A 410 11.68 -22.47 -16.57
N SER A 411 12.54 -23.42 -16.97
CA SER A 411 13.30 -23.42 -18.23
C SER A 411 12.49 -23.50 -19.54
N GLY A 412 11.16 -23.47 -19.47
CA GLY A 412 10.23 -23.39 -20.62
C GLY A 412 9.13 -22.33 -20.45
N PHE A 413 9.25 -21.45 -19.45
CA PHE A 413 8.28 -20.39 -19.20
C PHE A 413 8.22 -19.42 -20.39
N SER A 414 7.00 -19.06 -20.81
CA SER A 414 6.81 -18.15 -21.94
C SER A 414 5.73 -17.13 -21.64
N LEU A 415 6.15 -15.87 -21.53
CA LEU A 415 5.25 -14.72 -21.35
C LEU A 415 4.16 -14.62 -22.44
N ARG A 416 4.44 -15.11 -23.66
CA ARG A 416 3.49 -15.07 -24.79
C ARG A 416 2.29 -16.00 -24.62
N LYS A 417 2.37 -16.97 -23.71
CA LYS A 417 1.29 -17.92 -23.41
C LYS A 417 0.36 -17.42 -22.30
N LEU A 418 0.72 -16.32 -21.64
CA LEU A 418 -0.06 -15.73 -20.57
C LEU A 418 -1.13 -14.78 -21.11
N ASN A 419 -2.18 -14.56 -20.32
CA ASN A 419 -3.11 -13.45 -20.57
C ASN A 419 -2.41 -12.10 -20.33
N GLY A 420 -2.98 -10.99 -20.81
CA GLY A 420 -2.35 -9.68 -20.79
C GLY A 420 -2.05 -9.15 -19.39
N VAL A 421 -2.89 -9.48 -18.40
CA VAL A 421 -2.64 -9.10 -17.00
C VAL A 421 -1.44 -9.87 -16.45
N ALA A 422 -1.41 -11.18 -16.69
CA ALA A 422 -0.31 -12.06 -16.28
C ALA A 422 1.02 -11.75 -16.98
N GLN A 423 0.95 -11.40 -18.26
CA GLN A 423 2.10 -10.93 -19.02
C GLN A 423 2.64 -9.62 -18.42
N GLY A 424 1.76 -8.67 -18.08
CA GLY A 424 2.14 -7.40 -17.49
C GLY A 424 2.93 -7.52 -16.19
N ALA A 425 2.45 -8.36 -15.26
CA ALA A 425 3.12 -8.59 -13.98
C ALA A 425 4.47 -9.30 -14.12
N LEU A 426 4.52 -10.39 -14.90
CA LEU A 426 5.71 -11.25 -14.98
C LEU A 426 6.73 -10.78 -16.02
N LYS A 427 6.39 -9.83 -16.90
CA LYS A 427 7.32 -9.26 -17.90
C LYS A 427 8.59 -8.71 -17.26
N HIS A 428 8.47 -8.17 -16.06
CA HIS A 428 9.57 -7.54 -15.33
C HIS A 428 10.17 -8.41 -14.23
N TYR A 429 9.72 -9.66 -14.10
CA TYR A 429 10.25 -10.56 -13.08
C TYR A 429 11.62 -11.11 -13.49
N ASP A 430 12.63 -10.80 -12.68
CA ASP A 430 14.01 -11.28 -12.82
C ASP A 430 14.58 -11.58 -11.44
N ALA A 431 14.83 -12.86 -11.15
CA ALA A 431 15.28 -13.29 -9.83
C ALA A 431 16.72 -12.85 -9.49
N GLU A 432 17.58 -12.63 -10.50
CA GLU A 432 18.92 -12.08 -10.30
C GLU A 432 18.82 -10.60 -9.93
N ALA A 433 18.09 -9.83 -10.72
CA ALA A 433 17.95 -8.39 -10.52
C ALA A 433 17.14 -8.06 -9.25
N MET A 434 16.23 -8.93 -8.84
CA MET A 434 15.40 -8.78 -7.64
C MET A 434 16.02 -9.41 -6.39
N HIS A 435 17.19 -10.03 -6.47
CA HIS A 435 17.79 -10.74 -5.33
C HIS A 435 17.93 -9.82 -4.10
N GLY A 436 17.53 -10.34 -2.93
CA GLY A 436 17.59 -9.62 -1.66
C GLY A 436 16.36 -8.75 -1.35
N LEU A 437 15.47 -8.50 -2.33
CA LEU A 437 14.21 -7.79 -2.09
C LEU A 437 13.31 -8.57 -1.11
N PRO A 438 12.56 -7.87 -0.22
CA PRO A 438 11.61 -8.51 0.67
C PRO A 438 10.48 -9.21 -0.09
N VAL A 439 10.05 -10.33 0.45
CA VAL A 439 8.86 -11.05 0.02
C VAL A 439 7.98 -11.29 1.24
N GLY A 440 6.75 -10.79 1.18
CA GLY A 440 5.77 -10.91 2.24
C GLY A 440 4.68 -11.92 1.96
N VAL A 441 3.92 -12.21 3.01
CA VAL A 441 2.71 -13.02 2.98
C VAL A 441 1.58 -12.17 3.58
N GLN A 442 0.38 -12.33 3.03
CA GLN A 442 -0.84 -11.67 3.47
C GLN A 442 -1.66 -12.66 4.29
N VAL A 443 -2.07 -12.23 5.48
CA VAL A 443 -2.97 -12.93 6.40
C VAL A 443 -4.32 -12.23 6.35
N VAL A 444 -5.37 -12.96 6.01
CA VAL A 444 -6.72 -12.40 5.81
C VAL A 444 -7.68 -13.04 6.80
N GLY A 445 -8.47 -12.21 7.47
CA GLY A 445 -9.61 -12.59 8.28
C GLY A 445 -10.91 -12.04 7.69
N ARG A 446 -12.04 -12.37 8.31
CA ARG A 446 -13.32 -11.79 7.88
C ARG A 446 -13.43 -10.33 8.31
N ARG A 447 -14.46 -9.66 7.82
CA ARG A 447 -14.79 -8.28 8.20
C ARG A 447 -14.89 -8.15 9.72
N LEU A 448 -14.26 -7.11 10.29
CA LEU A 448 -14.19 -6.83 11.73
C LEU A 448 -13.43 -7.88 12.56
N GLU A 449 -12.44 -8.56 11.98
CA GLU A 449 -11.59 -9.53 12.68
C GLU A 449 -10.12 -9.07 12.79
N GLU A 450 -9.88 -7.75 12.92
CA GLU A 450 -8.55 -7.13 13.06
C GLU A 450 -7.68 -7.78 14.13
N GLU A 451 -8.22 -8.03 15.33
CA GLU A 451 -7.48 -8.65 16.43
C GLU A 451 -7.11 -10.10 16.12
N LYS A 452 -7.98 -10.84 15.41
CA LYS A 452 -7.70 -12.20 14.97
C LYS A 452 -6.59 -12.21 13.93
N VAL A 453 -6.64 -11.30 12.95
CA VAL A 453 -5.59 -11.19 11.93
C VAL A 453 -4.25 -10.83 12.56
N LEU A 454 -4.21 -9.86 13.48
CA LEU A 454 -2.99 -9.52 14.21
C LEU A 454 -2.46 -10.70 15.05
N ALA A 455 -3.35 -11.43 15.73
CA ALA A 455 -2.96 -12.62 16.48
C ALA A 455 -2.41 -13.73 15.55
N ALA A 456 -3.02 -13.95 14.39
CA ALA A 456 -2.56 -14.91 13.39
C ALA A 456 -1.22 -14.50 12.78
N MET A 457 -1.01 -13.21 12.48
CA MET A 457 0.29 -12.68 12.03
C MET A 457 1.39 -12.96 13.08
N LYS A 458 1.10 -12.73 14.36
CA LYS A 458 2.01 -13.09 15.45
C LYS A 458 2.31 -14.59 15.48
N ARG A 459 1.31 -15.46 15.27
CA ARG A 459 1.53 -16.92 15.15
C ARG A 459 2.41 -17.30 13.97
N VAL A 460 2.29 -16.59 12.85
CA VAL A 460 3.20 -16.77 11.71
C VAL A 460 4.63 -16.40 12.11
N GLU A 461 4.86 -15.25 12.75
CA GLU A 461 6.19 -14.87 13.23
C GLU A 461 6.77 -15.87 14.25
N ASP A 462 5.95 -16.31 15.22
CA ASP A 462 6.34 -17.30 16.23
C ASP A 462 6.75 -18.64 15.57
N ALA A 463 5.97 -19.10 14.57
CA ALA A 463 6.24 -20.34 13.84
C ALA A 463 7.52 -20.27 12.98
N LEU A 464 7.87 -19.08 12.48
CA LEU A 464 9.12 -18.85 11.77
C LEU A 464 10.33 -18.85 12.70
N GLY A 465 10.15 -18.48 13.97
CA GLY A 465 11.19 -18.49 15.00
C GLY A 465 12.44 -17.71 14.59
N ASN A 466 13.60 -18.36 14.60
CA ASN A 466 14.88 -17.74 14.19
C ASN A 466 14.94 -17.39 12.70
N ASN A 467 14.05 -17.94 11.88
CA ASN A 467 13.94 -17.63 10.45
C ASN A 467 13.02 -16.44 10.17
N LYS A 468 12.54 -15.73 11.20
CA LYS A 468 11.76 -14.51 11.02
C LYS A 468 12.54 -13.48 10.21
N TYR A 469 11.82 -12.65 9.47
CA TYR A 469 12.43 -11.66 8.60
C TYR A 469 13.26 -10.65 9.39
N GLN A 470 14.51 -10.47 8.97
CA GLN A 470 15.41 -9.49 9.56
C GLN A 470 15.19 -8.14 8.87
N LEU A 471 14.83 -7.14 9.68
CA LEU A 471 14.63 -5.76 9.24
C LEU A 471 15.92 -5.18 8.64
N LEU A 472 15.77 -4.12 7.83
CA LEU A 472 16.91 -3.42 7.27
C LEU A 472 17.73 -2.77 8.40
N GLU A 473 19.02 -3.09 8.49
CA GLU A 473 19.93 -2.38 9.38
C GLU A 473 20.12 -0.95 8.86
N LEU A 474 20.05 0.02 9.76
CA LEU A 474 20.34 1.41 9.45
C LEU A 474 21.85 1.59 9.51
N ASP A 475 22.50 1.82 8.36
CA ASP A 475 23.94 2.15 8.27
C ASP A 475 24.27 3.48 8.95
#